data_AF-A0AAC9FGA1-F1
#
_entry.id   AF-A0AAC9FGA1-F1
#
_cell.length_a   1.000
_cell.length_b   1.000
_cell.length_c   1.000
_cell.angle_alpha   90.00
_cell.angle_beta   90.00
_cell.angle_gamma   90.00
#
_symmetry.space_group_name_H-M   'P 1'
#
loop_
_entity.id
_entity.type
_entity.pdbx_description
1 polymer ?
#
loop_
_entity_poly.entity_id
_entity_poly.type
_entity_poly.pdbx_seq_one_letter_code
_entity_poly.pdbx_strand_id
1 'polypeptide(L)'
;MKFLSCTLFASAALMAAQAQAQDADPDEGLGYVAEYGATIGEPDRIDSDGAALTDPAAILAQDRFNVDVRGILQPGDSPDEYFADEAQREEIAGADIRFQDDRAAAELADGTPSLFVTVMRRPDDGRLVIFLATSDGEPADDPDSVDDSTPTA
;
A
#
# COMPACT_ATOMS: atom_id res chain seq x y z
N MET A 1 -15.98 67.43 47.85
CA MET A 1 -14.57 67.11 47.50
C MET A 1 -14.07 65.99 48.41
N LYS A 2 -13.97 64.74 47.90
CA LYS A 2 -12.91 63.75 48.15
C LYS A 2 -13.27 62.43 47.46
N PHE A 3 -12.22 61.75 47.01
CA PHE A 3 -12.13 61.04 45.75
C PHE A 3 -12.54 59.55 45.80
N LEU A 4 -13.01 59.12 44.62
CA LEU A 4 -13.19 57.76 44.11
C LEU A 4 -11.97 56.86 44.42
N SER A 5 -12.20 55.67 44.97
CA SER A 5 -11.18 54.63 45.09
C SER A 5 -11.41 53.57 44.03
N CYS A 6 -10.37 53.35 43.24
CA CYS A 6 -10.31 52.54 42.04
C CYS A 6 -9.66 51.20 42.42
N THR A 7 -10.29 50.07 42.10
CA THR A 7 -9.64 48.77 42.20
C THR A 7 -9.89 48.01 40.90
N LEU A 8 -8.93 48.13 39.99
CA LEU A 8 -8.82 47.35 38.77
C LEU A 8 -8.14 46.02 39.13
N PHE A 9 -8.86 44.92 38.94
CA PHE A 9 -8.24 43.59 38.85
C PHE A 9 -7.69 43.41 37.44
N ALA A 10 -6.37 43.36 37.31
CA ALA A 10 -5.71 42.93 36.09
C ALA A 10 -5.59 41.40 36.10
N SER A 11 -6.43 40.71 35.34
CA SER A 11 -6.27 39.29 35.06
C SER A 11 -5.33 39.12 33.87
N ALA A 12 -4.10 38.67 34.13
CA ALA A 12 -3.18 38.19 33.11
C ALA A 12 -3.63 36.79 32.67
N ALA A 13 -4.27 36.69 31.50
CA ALA A 13 -4.56 35.40 30.87
C ALA A 13 -3.29 34.87 30.21
N LEU A 14 -2.69 33.84 30.82
CA LEU A 14 -1.58 33.08 30.27
C LEU A 14 -2.11 32.27 29.08
N MET A 15 -1.81 32.71 27.86
CA MET A 15 -2.04 31.95 26.63
C MET A 15 -1.12 30.73 26.62
N ALA A 16 -1.63 29.57 27.05
CA ALA A 16 -1.01 28.29 26.75
C ALA A 16 -1.31 27.97 25.27
N ALA A 17 -0.34 28.23 24.40
CA ALA A 17 -0.35 27.70 23.04
C ALA A 17 -0.24 26.18 23.13
N GLN A 18 -1.38 25.48 23.11
CA GLN A 18 -1.40 24.04 22.92
C GLN A 18 -0.98 23.79 21.46
N ALA A 19 0.26 23.35 21.26
CA ALA A 19 0.66 22.73 20.01
C ALA A 19 -0.19 21.45 19.88
N GLN A 20 -1.23 21.50 19.05
CA GLN A 20 -1.92 20.31 18.62
C GLN A 20 -0.89 19.51 17.81
N ALA A 21 -0.44 18.37 18.35
CA ALA A 21 0.17 17.35 17.52
C ALA A 21 -0.92 16.92 16.52
N GLN A 22 -0.81 17.38 15.28
CA GLN A 22 -1.53 16.75 14.19
C GLN A 22 -0.99 15.33 14.10
N ASP A 23 -1.86 14.35 14.31
CA ASP A 23 -1.55 12.97 13.94
C ASP A 23 -1.23 13.00 12.45
N ALA A 24 0.05 12.81 12.11
CA ALA A 24 0.47 12.69 10.72
C ALA A 24 -0.19 11.43 10.16
N ASP A 25 -0.82 11.56 8.99
CA ASP A 25 -1.29 10.38 8.26
C ASP A 25 -0.04 9.54 7.92
N PRO A 26 0.05 8.27 8.36
CA PRO A 26 1.22 7.42 8.13
C PRO A 26 1.52 7.18 6.64
N ASP A 27 0.58 7.57 5.75
CA ASP A 27 0.64 7.39 4.31
C ASP A 27 0.94 8.72 3.59
N GLU A 28 0.99 9.83 4.33
CA GLU A 28 1.32 11.14 3.79
C GLU A 28 2.78 11.16 3.30
N GLY A 29 2.96 11.51 2.02
CA GLY A 29 4.29 11.65 1.41
C GLY A 29 4.91 10.35 0.90
N LEU A 30 4.18 9.23 0.88
CA LEU A 30 4.62 8.03 0.17
C LEU A 30 4.77 8.32 -1.34
N GLY A 31 5.88 7.88 -1.93
CA GLY A 31 6.16 8.02 -3.36
C GLY A 31 5.63 6.81 -4.14
N TYR A 32 4.89 7.04 -5.22
CA TYR A 32 4.42 5.97 -6.10
C TYR A 32 5.59 5.21 -6.75
N VAL A 33 5.46 3.88 -6.84
CA VAL A 33 6.43 3.00 -7.51
C VAL A 33 5.76 2.25 -8.66
N ALA A 34 4.74 1.43 -8.37
CA ALA A 34 4.09 0.57 -9.35
C ALA A 34 2.71 0.12 -8.87
N GLU A 35 1.89 -0.34 -9.79
CA GLU A 35 0.63 -1.05 -9.53
C GLU A 35 0.51 -2.27 -10.45
N TYR A 36 -0.06 -3.36 -9.94
CA TYR A 36 -0.28 -4.57 -10.71
C TYR A 36 -1.37 -5.47 -10.13
N GLY A 37 -1.94 -6.33 -10.98
CA GLY A 37 -2.77 -7.45 -10.60
C GLY A 37 -1.92 -8.68 -10.26
N ALA A 38 -2.28 -9.37 -9.18
CA ALA A 38 -1.66 -10.63 -8.78
C ALA A 38 -2.71 -11.62 -8.28
N THR A 39 -2.74 -12.81 -8.87
CA THR A 39 -3.53 -13.93 -8.36
C THR A 39 -2.60 -14.92 -7.70
N ILE A 40 -2.71 -15.04 -6.39
CA ILE A 40 -1.81 -15.90 -5.60
C ILE A 40 -2.25 -17.35 -5.74
N GLY A 41 -1.46 -18.13 -6.48
CA GLY A 41 -1.65 -19.56 -6.69
C GLY A 41 -0.81 -20.43 -5.73
N GLU A 42 -0.99 -21.74 -5.85
CA GLU A 42 -0.17 -22.72 -5.14
C GLU A 42 1.35 -22.55 -5.38
N PRO A 43 1.83 -22.25 -6.61
CA PRO A 43 3.27 -22.06 -6.85
C PRO A 43 3.89 -20.88 -6.10
N ASP A 44 3.07 -19.91 -5.68
CA ASP A 44 3.50 -18.69 -4.99
C ASP A 44 3.60 -18.88 -3.48
N ARG A 45 3.09 -20.03 -2.98
CA ARG A 45 3.09 -20.41 -1.57
C ARG A 45 4.20 -21.37 -1.20
N ILE A 46 5.15 -21.61 -2.10
CA ILE A 46 6.20 -22.61 -1.92
C ILE A 46 7.54 -21.98 -2.29
N ASP A 47 8.51 -22.05 -1.37
CA ASP A 47 9.86 -21.59 -1.65
C ASP A 47 10.66 -22.56 -2.55
N SER A 48 11.89 -22.19 -2.87
CA SER A 48 12.78 -23.02 -3.70
C SER A 48 13.13 -24.39 -3.10
N ASP A 49 13.02 -24.55 -1.79
CA ASP A 49 13.30 -25.80 -1.07
C ASP A 49 12.03 -26.66 -0.90
N GLY A 50 10.87 -26.16 -1.33
CA GLY A 50 9.58 -26.84 -1.22
C GLY A 50 8.85 -26.59 0.09
N ALA A 51 9.31 -25.64 0.92
CA ALA A 51 8.64 -25.29 2.16
C ALA A 51 7.49 -24.30 1.93
N ALA A 52 6.44 -24.41 2.74
CA ALA A 52 5.28 -23.54 2.66
C ALA A 52 5.62 -22.12 3.15
N LEU A 53 5.25 -21.12 2.36
CA LEU A 53 5.34 -19.71 2.68
C LEU A 53 4.05 -19.24 3.34
N THR A 54 4.17 -18.62 4.51
CA THR A 54 3.04 -18.03 5.25
C THR A 54 3.19 -16.53 5.47
N ASP A 55 4.38 -15.98 5.23
CA ASP A 55 4.64 -14.55 5.33
C ASP A 55 4.15 -13.84 4.05
N PRO A 56 3.31 -12.80 4.15
CA PRO A 56 2.78 -12.09 2.98
C PRO A 56 3.86 -11.54 2.04
N ALA A 57 4.95 -10.98 2.58
CA ALA A 57 6.02 -10.45 1.75
C ALA A 57 6.77 -11.56 1.03
N ALA A 58 7.02 -12.69 1.70
CA ALA A 58 7.63 -13.86 1.06
C ALA A 58 6.76 -14.44 -0.06
N ILE A 59 5.44 -14.50 0.13
CA ILE A 59 4.49 -14.95 -0.90
C ILE A 59 4.54 -14.02 -2.12
N LEU A 60 4.49 -12.69 -1.91
CA LEU A 60 4.59 -11.72 -3.01
C LEU A 60 5.94 -11.77 -3.73
N ALA A 61 7.03 -12.00 -2.99
CA ALA A 61 8.34 -12.15 -3.59
C ALA A 61 8.41 -13.41 -4.47
N GLN A 62 7.81 -14.51 -4.02
CA GLN A 62 7.73 -15.76 -4.77
C GLN A 62 6.84 -15.62 -6.02
N ASP A 63 5.72 -14.88 -5.90
CA ASP A 63 4.84 -14.51 -7.01
C ASP A 63 5.60 -13.70 -8.08
N ARG A 64 6.26 -12.60 -7.70
CA ARG A 64 7.06 -11.80 -8.65
C ARG A 64 8.21 -12.59 -9.27
N PHE A 65 8.84 -13.50 -8.52
CA PHE A 65 9.82 -14.43 -9.09
C PHE A 65 9.18 -15.38 -10.11
N ASN A 66 8.00 -15.92 -9.82
CA ASN A 66 7.30 -16.82 -10.72
C ASN A 66 6.90 -16.11 -12.03
N VAL A 67 6.37 -14.90 -11.95
CA VAL A 67 5.99 -14.08 -13.11
C VAL A 67 7.22 -13.68 -13.93
N ASP A 68 8.19 -12.98 -13.34
CA ASP A 68 9.27 -12.33 -14.09
C ASP A 68 10.43 -13.25 -14.45
N VAL A 69 10.67 -14.31 -13.65
CA VAL A 69 11.82 -15.20 -13.85
C VAL A 69 11.41 -16.54 -14.45
N ARG A 70 10.32 -17.13 -13.96
CA ARG A 70 9.88 -18.47 -14.41
C ARG A 70 8.84 -18.42 -15.52
N GLY A 71 8.21 -17.27 -15.76
CA GLY A 71 7.11 -17.13 -16.70
C GLY A 71 5.88 -17.97 -16.32
N ILE A 72 5.65 -18.17 -15.02
CA ILE A 72 4.46 -18.82 -14.48
C ILE A 72 3.49 -17.71 -14.12
N LEU A 73 2.39 -17.61 -14.87
CA LEU A 73 1.34 -16.62 -14.63
C LEU A 73 0.02 -17.31 -14.27
N GLN A 74 -0.70 -16.72 -13.34
CA GLN A 74 -2.08 -17.02 -13.02
C GLN A 74 -3.05 -16.11 -13.80
N PRO A 75 -4.32 -16.51 -13.98
CA PRO A 75 -5.33 -15.62 -14.54
C PRO A 75 -5.53 -14.38 -13.66
N GLY A 76 -5.29 -13.19 -14.20
CA GLY A 76 -5.37 -11.93 -13.47
C GLY A 76 -4.02 -11.30 -13.15
N ASP A 77 -2.91 -12.02 -13.36
CA ASP A 77 -1.57 -11.45 -13.24
C ASP A 77 -1.32 -10.42 -14.33
N SER A 78 -0.83 -9.24 -13.93
CA SER A 78 -0.25 -8.28 -14.86
C SER A 78 1.27 -8.19 -14.67
N PRO A 79 2.03 -8.01 -15.75
CA PRO A 79 3.45 -7.70 -15.64
C PRO A 79 3.64 -6.32 -15.01
N ASP A 80 4.80 -6.10 -14.42
CA ASP A 80 5.21 -4.79 -13.92
C ASP A 80 6.68 -4.53 -14.28
N GLU A 81 7.01 -3.29 -14.66
CA GLU A 81 8.37 -2.96 -15.11
C GLU A 81 9.37 -2.89 -13.95
N TYR A 82 8.88 -2.68 -12.73
CA TYR A 82 9.70 -2.45 -11.55
C TYR A 82 10.33 -3.77 -11.07
N PHE A 83 9.51 -4.77 -10.77
CA PHE A 83 9.95 -6.07 -10.32
C PHE A 83 10.52 -6.97 -11.43
N ALA A 84 10.60 -6.50 -12.67
CA ALA A 84 11.43 -7.16 -13.68
C ALA A 84 12.92 -7.20 -13.29
N ASP A 85 13.41 -6.24 -12.50
CA ASP A 85 14.78 -6.21 -11.97
C ASP A 85 14.93 -7.04 -10.69
N GLU A 86 15.98 -7.87 -10.62
CA GLU A 86 16.29 -8.72 -9.45
C GLU A 86 16.49 -7.90 -8.17
N ALA A 87 17.22 -6.80 -8.24
CA ALA A 87 17.50 -5.97 -7.07
C ALA A 87 16.23 -5.32 -6.51
N GLN A 88 15.25 -5.04 -7.37
CA GLN A 88 13.98 -4.44 -6.98
C GLN A 88 13.05 -5.49 -6.35
N ARG A 89 13.06 -6.73 -6.85
CA ARG A 89 12.34 -7.86 -6.21
C ARG A 89 12.83 -8.16 -4.80
N GLU A 90 14.15 -8.07 -4.57
CA GLU A 90 14.74 -8.31 -3.25
C GLU A 90 14.22 -7.32 -2.18
N GLU A 91 13.76 -6.12 -2.58
CA GLU A 91 13.20 -5.14 -1.66
C GLU A 91 11.89 -5.60 -1.00
N ILE A 92 11.15 -6.54 -1.63
CA ILE A 92 9.87 -7.05 -1.11
C ILE A 92 10.08 -7.70 0.26
N ALA A 93 11.18 -8.43 0.48
CA ALA A 93 11.46 -9.11 1.75
C ALA A 93 11.50 -8.15 2.96
N GLY A 94 11.81 -6.88 2.70
CA GLY A 94 11.81 -5.82 3.69
C GLY A 94 10.57 -4.94 3.66
N ALA A 95 9.53 -5.21 2.87
CA ALA A 95 8.39 -4.32 2.71
C ALA A 95 7.51 -4.21 3.97
N ASP A 96 6.77 -3.11 4.09
CA ASP A 96 5.68 -2.93 5.04
C ASP A 96 4.36 -3.32 4.33
N ILE A 97 3.85 -4.52 4.62
CA ILE A 97 2.64 -5.05 3.97
C ILE A 97 1.39 -4.57 4.69
N ARG A 98 0.45 -3.99 3.94
CA ARG A 98 -0.79 -3.43 4.47
C ARG A 98 -1.99 -3.94 3.69
N PHE A 99 -2.97 -4.45 4.39
CA PHE A 99 -4.23 -4.90 3.78
C PHE A 99 -5.24 -3.76 3.82
N GLN A 100 -5.85 -3.46 2.67
CA GLN A 100 -6.90 -2.44 2.56
C GLN A 100 -8.28 -3.00 2.92
N ASP A 101 -8.43 -4.33 2.93
CA ASP A 101 -9.64 -5.02 3.34
C ASP A 101 -9.33 -6.36 4.02
N ASP A 102 -10.24 -6.77 4.91
CA ASP A 102 -10.09 -8.01 5.70
C ASP A 102 -10.10 -9.28 4.82
N ARG A 103 -10.72 -9.19 3.63
CA ARG A 103 -10.83 -10.32 2.71
C ARG A 103 -9.47 -10.64 2.10
N ALA A 104 -8.71 -9.63 1.68
CA ALA A 104 -7.36 -9.79 1.18
C ALA A 104 -6.46 -10.47 2.22
N ALA A 105 -6.56 -10.03 3.49
CA ALA A 105 -5.81 -10.64 4.59
C ALA A 105 -6.19 -12.10 4.83
N ALA A 106 -7.48 -12.41 4.87
CA ALA A 106 -7.99 -13.76 5.11
C ALA A 106 -7.65 -14.72 3.96
N GLU A 107 -7.86 -14.30 2.71
CA GLU A 107 -7.58 -15.14 1.54
C GLU A 107 -6.07 -15.29 1.29
N LEU A 108 -5.24 -14.28 1.59
CA LEU A 108 -3.79 -14.45 1.49
C LEU A 108 -3.25 -15.44 2.52
N ALA A 109 -3.90 -15.60 3.68
CA ALA A 109 -3.49 -16.57 4.68
C ALA A 109 -3.75 -18.03 4.27
N ASP A 110 -4.87 -18.34 3.60
CA ASP A 110 -5.32 -19.73 3.38
C ASP A 110 -6.13 -19.96 2.09
N GLY A 111 -5.98 -19.08 1.10
CA GLY A 111 -6.76 -19.12 -0.15
C GLY A 111 -5.94 -18.80 -1.39
N THR A 112 -6.63 -18.40 -2.45
CA THR A 112 -6.01 -17.99 -3.72
C THR A 112 -6.57 -16.63 -4.15
N PRO A 113 -6.24 -15.54 -3.42
CA PRO A 113 -6.82 -14.24 -3.69
C PRO A 113 -6.37 -13.71 -5.04
N SER A 114 -7.28 -13.01 -5.72
CA SER A 114 -6.92 -12.01 -6.73
C SER A 114 -6.75 -10.68 -6.02
N LEU A 115 -5.60 -10.05 -6.19
CA LEU A 115 -5.19 -8.83 -5.50
C LEU A 115 -4.90 -7.72 -6.51
N PHE A 116 -5.31 -6.51 -6.16
CA PHE A 116 -4.73 -5.29 -6.71
C PHE A 116 -3.64 -4.83 -5.75
N VAL A 117 -2.41 -4.74 -6.27
CA VAL A 117 -1.22 -4.42 -5.49
C VAL A 117 -0.76 -3.02 -5.85
N THR A 118 -0.73 -2.13 -4.86
CA THR A 118 -0.13 -0.80 -4.99
C THR A 118 1.19 -0.76 -4.22
N VAL A 119 2.27 -0.47 -4.93
CA VAL A 119 3.62 -0.36 -4.38
C VAL A 119 3.97 1.11 -4.24
N MET A 120 4.28 1.49 -3.01
CA MET A 120 4.74 2.82 -2.65
C MET A 120 6.11 2.74 -1.99
N ARG A 121 6.81 3.86 -1.91
CA ARG A 121 8.11 3.99 -1.25
C ARG A 121 8.05 5.05 -0.17
N ARG A 122 8.50 4.70 1.03
CA ARG A 122 8.67 5.67 2.10
C ARG A 122 9.87 6.58 1.81
N PRO A 123 9.72 7.91 1.83
CA PRO A 123 10.79 8.83 1.50
C PRO A 123 11.95 8.81 2.51
N ASP A 124 11.67 8.47 3.77
CA ASP A 124 12.63 8.59 4.87
C ASP A 124 13.70 7.50 4.88
N ASP A 125 13.31 6.25 4.64
CA ASP A 125 14.17 5.06 4.72
C ASP A 125 14.23 4.27 3.39
N GLY A 126 13.48 4.71 2.38
CA GLY A 126 13.38 4.03 1.10
C GLY A 126 12.61 2.72 1.15
N ARG A 127 12.04 2.31 2.29
CA ARG A 127 11.35 1.03 2.42
C ARG A 127 10.08 1.01 1.54
N LEU A 128 9.81 -0.13 0.91
CA LEU A 128 8.55 -0.33 0.21
C LEU A 128 7.39 -0.42 1.21
N VAL A 129 6.28 0.21 0.89
CA VAL A 129 4.98 0.03 1.53
C VAL A 129 4.07 -0.55 0.47
N ILE A 130 3.59 -1.77 0.69
CA ILE A 130 2.80 -2.51 -0.30
C ILE A 130 1.38 -2.65 0.24
N PHE A 131 0.45 -2.05 -0.48
CA PHE A 131 -0.97 -2.13 -0.16
C PHE A 131 -1.61 -3.24 -0.99
N LEU A 132 -2.34 -4.12 -0.29
CA LEU A 132 -3.03 -5.26 -0.87
C LEU A 132 -4.54 -5.07 -0.71
N ALA A 133 -5.25 -4.97 -1.82
CA ALA A 133 -6.70 -4.95 -1.86
C ALA A 133 -7.21 -6.16 -2.63
N THR A 134 -8.34 -6.73 -2.21
CA THR A 134 -9.02 -7.75 -3.00
C THR A 134 -9.44 -7.15 -4.34
N SER A 135 -9.00 -7.74 -5.44
CA SER A 135 -9.50 -7.45 -6.78
C SER A 135 -10.74 -8.29 -7.06
N ASP A 136 -11.76 -7.69 -7.66
CA ASP A 136 -12.93 -8.37 -8.21
C ASP A 136 -12.65 -9.02 -9.59
N GLY A 137 -11.42 -8.91 -10.09
CA GLY A 137 -10.98 -9.53 -11.33
C GLY A 137 -11.16 -8.65 -12.56
N GLU A 138 -11.56 -7.39 -12.42
CA GLU A 138 -11.39 -6.41 -13.49
C GLU A 138 -9.88 -6.11 -13.61
N PRO A 139 -9.27 -6.22 -14.80
CA PRO A 139 -7.92 -5.74 -15.00
C PRO A 139 -7.89 -4.27 -14.58
N ALA A 140 -6.77 -3.81 -14.02
CA ALA A 140 -6.54 -2.39 -13.81
C ALA A 140 -7.01 -1.66 -15.08
N ASP A 141 -8.05 -0.84 -14.97
CA ASP A 141 -8.55 -0.06 -16.09
C ASP A 141 -7.32 0.55 -16.74
N ASP A 142 -7.07 0.16 -17.98
CA ASP A 142 -5.96 0.69 -18.75
C ASP A 142 -6.04 2.21 -18.60
N PRO A 143 -5.04 2.89 -18.02
CA PRO A 143 -5.12 4.34 -17.84
C PRO A 143 -5.22 5.07 -19.19
N ASP A 144 -4.95 4.37 -20.31
CA ASP A 144 -5.15 4.84 -21.68
C ASP A 144 -6.48 4.38 -22.32
N SER A 145 -7.34 3.64 -21.61
CA SER A 145 -8.73 3.42 -22.00
C SER A 145 -9.53 4.70 -21.79
N VAL A 146 -9.32 5.64 -22.72
CA VAL A 146 -10.24 6.75 -22.93
C VAL A 146 -11.65 6.19 -23.00
N ASP A 147 -12.47 6.57 -22.03
CA ASP A 147 -13.92 6.41 -22.04
C ASP A 147 -14.47 7.06 -23.31
N ASP A 148 -14.58 6.29 -24.41
CA ASP A 148 -15.35 6.66 -25.60
C ASP A 148 -16.85 6.44 -25.34
N SER A 149 -17.33 6.92 -24.20
CA SER A 149 -18.75 7.23 -24.03
C SER A 149 -19.02 8.54 -24.76
N THR A 150 -19.03 8.50 -26.09
CA THR A 150 -19.74 9.52 -26.85
C THR A 150 -21.24 9.40 -26.53
N PRO A 151 -21.90 10.43 -25.95
CA PRO A 151 -23.33 10.39 -25.77
C PRO A 151 -23.97 10.46 -27.17
N THR A 152 -24.56 9.34 -27.61
CA THR A 152 -25.43 9.34 -28.78
C THR A 152 -26.66 10.20 -28.44
N ALA A 153 -26.79 11.31 -29.16
CA ALA A 153 -27.91 12.25 -29.08
C ALA A 153 -29.22 11.67 -29.60
#